data_AF-A0A1M2V783-F1
#
_entry.id   AF-A0A1M2V783-F1
#
_cell.length_a   1.000
_cell.length_b   1.000
_cell.length_c   1.000
_cell.angle_alpha   90.00
_cell.angle_beta   90.00
_cell.angle_gamma   90.00
#
_symmetry.space_group_name_H-M   'P 1'
#
loop_
_entity.id
_entity.type
_entity.pdbx_description
1 polymer ?
#
loop_
_entity_poly.entity_id
_entity_poly.type
_entity_poly.pdbx_seq_one_letter_code
_entity_poly.pdbx_strand_id
1 'polypeptide(L)'
;MASTCPGYMQYAVIRIDPVAMVKHFNDPCAEADAAKLLTKKYLVYLDSAYDLPVPGSEWFFFAVNPISTTLPPNDPARGINPD
;
A
#
# COMPACT_ATOMS: atom_id res chain seq x y z
N MET A 1 -15.79 -8.30 -19.57
CA MET A 1 -14.63 -7.42 -19.31
C MET A 1 -14.18 -7.70 -17.89
N ALA A 2 -12.91 -8.02 -17.68
CA ALA A 2 -12.38 -8.19 -16.32
C ALA A 2 -12.34 -6.81 -15.64
N SER A 3 -12.91 -6.71 -14.44
CA SER A 3 -12.71 -5.53 -13.60
C SER A 3 -11.22 -5.45 -13.25
N THR A 4 -10.58 -4.32 -13.54
CA THR A 4 -9.18 -4.07 -13.19
C THR A 4 -8.99 -3.72 -11.71
N CYS A 5 -10.08 -3.53 -10.97
CA CYS A 5 -10.06 -3.26 -9.53
C CYS A 5 -9.80 -4.57 -8.74
N PRO A 6 -8.80 -4.59 -7.83
CA PRO A 6 -8.64 -5.69 -6.88
C PRO A 6 -9.89 -5.86 -6.00
N GLY A 7 -10.26 -7.09 -5.65
CA GLY A 7 -11.24 -7.35 -4.58
C GLY A 7 -10.75 -6.89 -3.20
N TYR A 8 -11.67 -6.74 -2.25
CA TYR A 8 -11.38 -6.55 -0.82
C TYR A 8 -11.36 -7.91 -0.09
N MET A 9 -10.96 -7.92 1.19
CA MET A 9 -10.79 -9.13 2.02
C MET A 9 -9.81 -10.16 1.44
N GLN A 10 -8.68 -9.70 0.90
CA GLN A 10 -7.65 -10.58 0.34
C GLN A 10 -6.24 -10.07 0.60
N TYR A 11 -5.28 -11.00 0.58
CA TYR A 11 -3.86 -10.65 0.62
C TYR A 11 -3.40 -10.07 -0.71
N ALA A 12 -2.59 -9.02 -0.64
CA ALA A 12 -2.00 -8.38 -1.81
C ALA A 12 -0.54 -8.02 -1.55
N VAL A 13 0.24 -7.91 -2.62
CA VAL A 13 1.60 -7.35 -2.57
C VAL A 13 1.56 -5.98 -3.22
N ILE A 14 1.90 -4.95 -2.45
CA ILE A 14 1.95 -3.56 -2.93
C ILE A 14 3.39 -3.07 -3.03
N ARG A 15 3.60 -2.06 -3.87
CA ARG A 15 4.85 -1.31 -3.96
C ARG A 15 4.48 0.16 -4.17
N ILE A 16 5.17 1.04 -3.46
CA ILE A 16 4.99 2.48 -3.61
C ILE A 16 5.60 2.92 -4.95
N ASP A 17 4.90 3.77 -5.70
CA ASP A 17 5.46 4.50 -6.83
C ASP A 17 5.73 5.95 -6.41
N PRO A 18 6.97 6.25 -5.95
CA PRO A 18 7.29 7.55 -5.38
C PRO A 18 7.23 8.66 -6.44
N VAL A 19 7.49 8.36 -7.71
CA VAL A 19 7.46 9.36 -8.79
C VAL A 19 6.00 9.73 -9.08
N ALA A 20 5.12 8.74 -9.23
CA ALA A 20 3.69 9.01 -9.41
C ALA A 20 3.08 9.82 -8.24
N MET A 21 3.55 9.57 -7.01
CA MET A 21 3.13 10.31 -5.83
C MET A 21 3.52 11.80 -5.86
N VAL A 22 4.64 12.18 -6.48
CA VAL A 22 5.10 13.59 -6.48
C VAL A 22 4.84 14.33 -7.79
N LYS A 23 4.58 13.60 -8.88
CA LYS A 23 4.39 14.14 -10.23
C LYS A 23 3.34 15.26 -10.31
N HIS A 24 2.27 15.16 -9.52
CA HIS A 24 1.20 16.15 -9.54
C HIS A 24 1.61 17.52 -8.95
N PHE A 25 2.73 17.60 -8.24
CA PHE A 25 3.30 18.87 -7.76
C PHE A 25 4.07 19.63 -8.84
N ASN A 26 4.41 18.99 -9.98
CA ASN A 26 5.22 19.56 -11.06
C ASN A 26 6.57 20.15 -10.57
N ASP A 27 7.20 19.49 -9.59
CA ASP A 27 8.51 19.89 -9.05
C ASP A 27 9.60 18.94 -9.58
N PRO A 28 10.47 19.41 -10.50
CA PRO A 28 11.54 18.60 -11.06
C PRO A 28 12.54 18.09 -10.02
N CYS A 29 12.76 18.82 -8.92
CA CYS A 29 13.66 18.39 -7.86
C CYS A 29 13.06 17.21 -7.10
N ALA A 30 11.77 17.31 -6.72
CA ALA A 30 11.05 16.23 -6.04
C ALA A 30 10.96 14.97 -6.91
N GLU A 31 10.68 15.11 -8.21
CA GLU A 31 10.66 13.97 -9.14
C GLU A 31 12.03 13.30 -9.26
N ALA A 32 13.10 14.08 -9.38
CA ALA A 32 14.46 13.56 -9.49
C ALA A 32 14.90 12.81 -8.22
N ASP A 33 14.50 13.29 -7.03
CA ASP A 33 14.80 12.61 -5.77
C ASP A 33 13.90 11.39 -5.54
N ALA A 34 12.62 11.47 -5.90
CA ALA A 34 11.70 10.34 -5.87
C ALA A 34 12.18 9.19 -6.76
N ALA A 35 12.73 9.48 -7.94
CA ALA A 35 13.27 8.49 -8.86
C ALA A 35 14.48 7.71 -8.31
N LYS A 36 15.20 8.27 -7.32
CA LYS A 36 16.35 7.62 -6.67
C LYS A 36 15.93 6.71 -5.51
N LEU A 37 14.68 6.75 -5.07
CA LEU A 37 14.21 5.98 -3.92
C LEU A 37 14.15 4.48 -4.25
N LEU A 38 14.82 3.68 -3.42
CA LEU A 38 14.71 2.23 -3.48
C LEU A 38 13.41 1.78 -2.82
N THR A 39 12.47 1.32 -3.64
CA THR A 39 11.17 0.85 -3.18
C THR A 39 11.20 -0.62 -2.81
N LYS A 40 10.42 -1.01 -1.80
CA LYS A 40 10.26 -2.39 -1.36
C LYS A 40 8.85 -2.89 -1.67
N LYS A 41 8.71 -4.20 -1.79
CA LYS A 41 7.41 -4.87 -1.85
C LYS A 41 6.92 -5.12 -0.42
N TYR A 42 5.66 -4.83 -0.16
CA TYR A 42 5.02 -5.04 1.14
C TYR A 42 3.87 -6.00 0.98
N LEU A 43 3.81 -7.02 1.84
CA LEU A 43 2.64 -7.86 1.97
C LEU A 43 1.61 -7.12 2.82
N VAL A 44 0.38 -7.05 2.33
CA VAL A 44 -0.73 -6.39 3.02
C VAL A 44 -1.98 -7.26 2.93
N TYR A 45 -2.89 -7.07 3.86
CA TYR A 45 -4.27 -7.51 3.74
C TYR A 45 -5.14 -6.32 3.34
N LEU A 46 -5.83 -6.42 2.21
CA LEU A 46 -6.82 -5.44 1.76
C LEU A 46 -8.10 -5.68 2.55
N ASP A 47 -8.38 -4.85 3.54
CA ASP A 47 -9.50 -5.06 4.45
C ASP A 47 -10.83 -4.63 3.83
N SER A 48 -10.92 -3.36 3.48
CA SER A 48 -12.14 -2.74 2.97
C SER A 48 -11.81 -1.87 1.76
N ALA A 49 -12.62 -1.97 0.69
CA ALA A 49 -12.59 -1.00 -0.41
C ALA A 49 -13.44 0.22 0.00
N TYR A 50 -12.86 1.41 -0.03
CA TYR A 50 -13.57 2.65 0.31
C TYR A 50 -14.12 3.38 -0.90
N ASP A 51 -13.69 3.01 -2.09
CA ASP A 51 -14.17 3.65 -3.32
C ASP A 51 -15.06 2.72 -4.13
N LEU A 52 -16.14 3.29 -4.67
CA LEU A 52 -16.90 2.62 -5.72
C LEU A 52 -16.07 2.70 -7.00
N PRO A 53 -16.04 1.66 -7.86
CA PRO A 53 -15.33 1.73 -9.12
C PRO A 53 -15.98 2.78 -10.03
N VAL A 54 -15.48 4.01 -9.98
CA VAL A 54 -15.91 5.10 -10.86
C VAL A 54 -15.29 4.86 -12.24
N PRO A 55 -16.10 4.79 -13.31
CA PRO A 55 -15.57 4.65 -14.67
C PRO A 55 -14.56 5.75 -14.98
N GLY A 56 -13.32 5.37 -15.31
CA GLY A 56 -12.23 6.29 -15.66
C GLY A 56 -11.34 6.73 -14.49
N SER A 57 -11.62 6.32 -13.24
CA SER A 57 -10.65 6.50 -12.15
C SER A 57 -9.48 5.53 -12.31
N GLU A 58 -8.26 6.06 -12.25
CA GLU A 58 -7.02 5.27 -12.19
C GLU A 58 -6.68 4.83 -10.76
N TRP A 59 -7.44 5.32 -9.77
CA TRP A 59 -7.17 5.14 -8.35
C TRP A 59 -8.27 4.35 -7.66
N PHE A 60 -7.87 3.46 -6.75
CA PHE A 60 -8.76 2.72 -5.87
C PHE A 60 -8.29 2.89 -4.42
N PHE A 61 -9.22 3.27 -3.53
CA PHE A 61 -8.90 3.46 -2.12
C PHE A 61 -9.24 2.21 -1.32
N PHE A 62 -8.28 1.76 -0.51
CA PHE A 62 -8.42 0.60 0.37
C PHE A 62 -7.97 0.93 1.79
N ALA A 63 -8.65 0.38 2.79
CA ALA A 63 -8.02 0.09 4.07
C ALA A 63 -7.04 -1.07 3.86
N VAL A 64 -5.78 -0.85 4.23
CA VAL A 64 -4.75 -1.89 4.15
C VAL A 64 -4.16 -2.14 5.52
N ASN A 65 -3.98 -3.42 5.87
CA ASN A 65 -3.28 -3.86 7.07
C ASN A 65 -1.91 -4.40 6.65
N PRO A 66 -0.80 -3.67 6.90
CA PRO A 66 0.53 -4.15 6.59
C PRO A 66 0.88 -5.40 7.39
N ILE A 67 1.50 -6.36 6.73
CA ILE A 67 1.91 -7.63 7.35
C ILE A 67 3.42 -7.61 7.53
N SER A 68 3.83 -7.74 8.79
CA SER A 68 5.24 -7.86 9.14
C SER A 68 5.83 -9.16 8.58
N THR A 69 7.10 -9.11 8.20
CA THR A 69 7.86 -10.31 7.79
C THR A 69 8.41 -11.09 8.98
N THR A 70 8.29 -10.53 10.18
CA THR A 70 8.78 -11.11 11.43
C THR A 70 7.69 -11.07 12.50
N LEU A 71 7.74 -12.03 13.41
CA LEU A 71 6.89 -12.05 14.59
C LEU A 71 7.16 -10.80 15.46
N PRO A 72 6.14 -10.25 16.14
CA PRO A 72 6.34 -9.12 17.04
C PRO A 72 7.24 -9.54 18.21
N PRO A 73 8.01 -8.61 18.80
CA PRO A 73 8.73 -8.89 20.04
C PRO A 73 7.74 -9.17 21.18
N ASN A 74 8.19 -9.93 22.18
CA ASN A 74 7.42 -10.13 23.40
C ASN A 74 7.13 -8.78 24.08
N ASP A 75 5.86 -8.49 24.32
CA ASP A 75 5.36 -7.32 25.05
C ASP A 75 4.23 -7.75 26.01
N PRO A 76 4.58 -8.19 27.23
CA PRO A 76 3.61 -8.66 28.22
C PRO A 76 2.62 -7.58 28.66
N ALA A 77 3.01 -6.29 28.62
CA ALA A 77 2.13 -5.19 29.01
C ALA A 77 0.95 -5.03 28.05
N ARG A 78 1.12 -5.48 26.79
CA ARG A 78 0.08 -5.49 25.76
C ARG A 78 -0.48 -6.89 25.49
N GLY A 79 -0.04 -7.89 26.25
CA GLY A 79 -0.42 -9.30 26.05
C GLY A 79 0.06 -9.89 24.73
N ILE A 80 1.16 -9.38 24.16
CA ILE A 80 1.72 -9.85 22.89
C ILE A 80 2.86 -10.81 23.21
N ASN A 81 2.72 -12.06 22.76
CA ASN A 81 3.84 -13.00 22.74
C ASN A 81 4.20 -13.32 21.28
N PRO A 82 5.46 -13.71 21.01
CA PRO A 82 5.92 -14.05 19.66
C PRO A 82 5.41 -15.42 19.16
N ASP A 83 4.66 -16.19 19.94
CA ASP A 83 4.24 -17.59 19.69
C ASP A 83 2.74 -17.78 19.39
#